data_AF-A0A1G7VIJ6-F1
#
_entry.id   AF-A0A1G7VIJ6-F1
#
_cell.length_a   1.000
_cell.length_b   1.000
_cell.length_c   1.000
_cell.angle_alpha   90.00
_cell.angle_beta   90.00
_cell.angle_gamma   90.00
#
_symmetry.space_group_name_H-M   'P 1'
#
loop_
_entity.id
_entity.type
_entity.pdbx_description
1 polymer ?
#
loop_
_entity_poly.entity_id
_entity_poly.type
_entity_poly.pdbx_seq_one_letter_code
_entity_poly.pdbx_strand_id
1 'polypeptide(L)'
;MSEVSANLEPKTLELFLYIAGEAEHWDMTPPIEGLRRFSREDKGRFMQLKKHDLLFVDAVDVDNHVIHFTNGGIALAAQHGLEIE
;
A
#
# COMPACT_ATOMS: atom_id res chain seq x y z
N MET A 1 19.20 -5.84 0.20
CA MET A 1 18.20 -5.25 -0.71
C MET A 1 17.31 -6.39 -1.17
N SER A 2 16.07 -6.47 -0.71
CA SER A 2 15.15 -7.52 -1.19
C SER A 2 14.85 -7.26 -2.66
N GLU A 3 14.87 -8.31 -3.50
CA GLU A 3 14.65 -8.27 -4.95
C GLU A 3 13.36 -7.56 -5.39
N VAL A 4 12.41 -7.38 -4.48
CA VAL A 4 11.13 -6.72 -4.74
C VAL A 4 11.28 -5.20 -4.86
N SER A 5 12.08 -4.56 -4.01
CA SER A 5 12.31 -3.10 -4.05
C SER A 5 12.96 -2.65 -5.37
N ALA A 6 13.86 -3.49 -5.91
CA ALA A 6 14.59 -3.23 -7.14
C ALA A 6 13.72 -3.38 -8.41
N ASN A 7 12.55 -4.01 -8.31
CA ASN A 7 11.65 -4.28 -9.42
C ASN A 7 10.40 -3.37 -9.48
N LEU A 8 10.21 -2.49 -8.49
CA LEU A 8 9.12 -1.52 -8.52
C LEU A 8 9.52 -0.26 -9.30
N GLU A 9 8.60 0.24 -10.12
CA GLU A 9 8.75 1.60 -10.66
C GLU A 9 8.82 2.62 -9.52
N PRO A 10 9.63 3.69 -9.62
CA PRO A 10 9.81 4.65 -8.52
C PRO A 10 8.51 5.24 -7.98
N LYS A 11 7.54 5.54 -8.85
CA LYS A 11 6.23 6.05 -8.43
C LYS A 11 5.35 5.01 -7.77
N THR A 12 5.55 3.72 -8.07
CA THR A 12 4.85 2.62 -7.40
C THR A 12 5.40 2.44 -5.98
N LEU A 13 6.73 2.54 -5.82
CA LEU A 13 7.36 2.56 -4.50
C LEU A 13 6.94 3.79 -3.68
N GLU A 14 6.90 4.98 -4.29
CA GLU A 14 6.42 6.20 -3.65
C GLU A 14 4.98 6.05 -3.14
N LEU A 15 4.09 5.47 -3.95
CA LEU A 15 2.72 5.18 -3.54
C LEU A 15 2.67 4.18 -2.38
N PHE A 16 3.48 3.13 -2.40
CA PHE A 16 3.57 2.16 -1.31
C PHE A 16 4.00 2.81 0.00
N LEU A 17 5.07 3.61 -0.02
CA LEU A 17 5.58 4.28 1.19
C LEU A 17 4.60 5.31 1.73
N TYR A 18 3.86 6.00 0.87
CA TYR A 18 2.76 6.87 1.28
C TYR A 18 1.67 6.08 2.01
N ILE A 19 1.23 4.95 1.45
CA ILE A 19 0.23 4.08 2.07
C ILE A 19 0.73 3.56 3.42
N ALA A 20 1.97 3.07 3.48
CA ALA A 20 2.59 2.57 4.71
C ALA A 20 2.73 3.64 5.80
N GLY A 21 3.21 4.83 5.45
CA GLY A 21 3.39 5.92 6.42
C GLY A 21 2.08 6.47 6.99
N GLU A 22 0.96 6.29 6.28
CA GLU A 22 -0.35 6.72 6.74
C GLU A 22 -1.15 5.59 7.41
N ALA A 23 -0.64 4.36 7.43
CA ALA A 23 -1.38 3.19 7.92
C ALA A 23 -1.85 3.34 9.38
N GLU A 24 -1.04 3.93 10.26
CA GLU A 24 -1.40 4.19 11.66
C GLU A 24 -2.54 5.22 11.82
N HIS A 25 -2.77 6.04 10.79
CA HIS A 25 -3.83 7.04 10.78
C HIS A 25 -5.15 6.51 10.19
N TRP A 26 -5.21 5.23 9.80
CA TRP A 26 -6.35 4.66 9.08
C TRP A 26 -7.27 3.86 10.00
N ASP A 27 -8.08 4.57 10.79
CA ASP A 27 -9.23 3.98 11.47
C ASP A 27 -10.38 3.83 10.44
N MET A 28 -10.67 2.60 10.00
CA MET A 28 -11.65 2.26 8.95
C MET A 28 -11.45 3.07 7.66
N THR A 29 -10.57 2.57 6.79
CA THR A 29 -10.17 3.29 5.59
C THR A 29 -11.39 3.53 4.70
N PRO A 30 -11.72 4.79 4.34
CA PRO A 30 -12.65 5.05 3.25
C PRO A 30 -12.10 4.36 1.98
N PRO A 31 -12.93 4.10 0.95
CA PRO A 31 -12.44 3.49 -0.28
C PRO A 31 -11.20 4.24 -0.73
N ILE A 32 -10.20 3.56 -1.28
CA ILE A 32 -8.88 4.13 -1.66
C ILE A 32 -8.97 5.54 -2.33
N GLU A 33 -10.08 5.81 -3.01
CA GLU A 33 -10.45 7.09 -3.64
C GLU A 33 -10.73 8.27 -2.68
N GLY A 34 -10.94 8.02 -1.38
CA GLY A 34 -11.23 8.98 -0.32
C GLY A 34 -10.00 9.53 0.40
N LEU A 35 -8.86 8.86 0.33
CA LEU A 35 -7.59 9.30 0.93
C LEU A 35 -6.89 10.39 0.12
N ARG A 36 -6.99 10.27 -1.20
CA ARG A 36 -6.57 11.23 -2.22
C ARG A 36 -7.36 10.91 -3.47
N ARG A 37 -7.53 11.88 -4.38
CA ARG A 37 -8.01 11.56 -5.72
C ARG A 37 -7.04 10.59 -6.38
N PHE A 38 -7.33 9.30 -6.31
CA PHE A 38 -6.58 8.27 -7.00
C PHE A 38 -6.76 8.48 -8.50
N SER A 39 -5.69 8.92 -9.15
CA SER A 39 -5.67 8.99 -10.60
C SER A 39 -5.80 7.57 -11.18
N ARG A 40 -6.14 7.47 -12.47
CA ARG A 40 -6.12 6.18 -13.17
C ARG A 40 -4.74 5.50 -13.07
N GLU A 41 -3.67 6.29 -13.05
CA GLU A 41 -2.31 5.78 -12.88
C GLU A 41 -2.09 5.21 -11.49
N ASP A 42 -2.56 5.87 -10.44
CA ASP A 42 -2.41 5.39 -9.06
C ASP A 42 -3.16 4.08 -8.84
N LYS A 43 -4.33 3.91 -9.47
CA LYS A 43 -5.03 2.61 -9.50
C LYS A 43 -4.17 1.51 -10.14
N GLY A 44 -3.49 1.83 -11.24
CA GLY A 44 -2.56 0.89 -11.89
C GLY A 44 -1.38 0.51 -10.99
N ARG A 45 -0.78 1.48 -10.32
CA ARG A 45 0.31 1.27 -9.36
C ARG A 45 -0.14 0.43 -8.17
N PHE A 46 -1.31 0.72 -7.62
CA PHE A 46 -1.90 -0.07 -6.53
C PHE A 46 -2.12 -1.53 -6.92
N MET A 47 -2.60 -1.79 -8.14
CA MET A 47 -2.71 -3.14 -8.66
C MET A 47 -1.35 -3.84 -8.82
N GLN A 48 -0.28 -3.10 -9.15
CA GLN A 48 1.08 -3.66 -9.12
C GLN A 48 1.50 -4.04 -7.70
N LEU A 49 1.22 -3.20 -6.68
CA LEU A 49 1.54 -3.53 -5.28
C LEU A 49 0.86 -4.84 -4.82
N LYS A 50 -0.42 -5.01 -5.17
CA LYS A 50 -1.14 -6.27 -4.93
C LYS A 50 -0.52 -7.45 -5.66
N LYS A 51 -0.13 -7.25 -6.94
CA LYS A 51 0.50 -8.30 -7.76
C LYS A 51 1.88 -8.71 -7.23
N HIS A 52 2.62 -7.79 -6.63
CA HIS A 52 3.89 -8.05 -5.97
C HIS A 52 3.75 -8.61 -4.55
N ASP A 53 2.52 -8.93 -4.12
CA ASP A 53 2.22 -9.46 -2.80
C ASP A 53 2.78 -8.59 -1.67
N LEU A 54 2.65 -7.26 -1.80
CA LEU A 54 3.10 -6.29 -0.80
C LEU A 54 1.98 -5.85 0.14
N LEU A 55 0.75 -5.86 -0.36
CA LEU A 55 -0.44 -5.53 0.40
C LEU A 55 -1.66 -6.21 -0.20
N PHE A 56 -2.70 -6.35 0.60
CA PHE A 56 -4.03 -6.72 0.15
C PHE A 56 -5.09 -5.84 0.82
N VAL A 57 -6.32 -5.93 0.32
CA VAL A 57 -7.45 -5.16 0.81
C VAL A 57 -8.51 -6.14 1.24
N ASP A 58 -8.96 -6.03 2.49
CA ASP A 58 -10.11 -6.76 2.99
C ASP A 58 -11.32 -5.82 3.07
N ALA A 59 -12.50 -6.35 2.74
CA ALA A 59 -13.74 -5.58 2.79
C ALA A 59 -14.39 -5.78 4.16
N VAL A 60 -14.53 -4.71 4.93
CA VAL A 60 -15.17 -4.76 6.25
C VAL A 60 -16.68 -4.62 6.12
N ASP A 61 -17.13 -3.71 5.26
CA ASP A 61 -18.53 -3.55 4.86
C ASP A 61 -18.63 -3.00 3.42
N VAL A 62 -19.83 -2.58 3.01
CA VAL A 62 -20.10 -2.09 1.64
C VAL A 62 -19.28 -0.85 1.29
N ASP A 63 -18.96 -0.02 2.26
CA ASP A 63 -18.31 1.27 2.07
C ASP A 63 -16.89 1.29 2.63
N ASN A 64 -16.55 0.41 3.57
CA ASN A 64 -15.28 0.41 4.29
C ASN A 64 -14.39 -0.77 3.92
N HIS A 65 -13.10 -0.46 3.74
CA HIS A 65 -12.06 -1.43 3.43
C HIS A 65 -10.91 -1.25 4.40
N VAL A 66 -10.16 -2.31 4.67
CA VAL A 66 -8.92 -2.27 5.44
C VAL A 66 -7.78 -2.74 4.55
N ILE A 67 -6.68 -2.00 4.57
CA ILE A 67 -5.44 -2.38 3.88
C ILE A 67 -4.57 -3.14 4.87
N HIS A 68 -4.11 -4.30 4.45
CA HIS A 68 -3.17 -5.14 5.21
C HIS A 68 -1.85 -5.23 4.46
N PHE A 69 -0.74 -5.14 5.18
CA PHE A 69 0.58 -5.37 4.63
C PHE A 69 0.94 -6.84 4.78
N THR A 70 1.55 -7.40 3.74
CA THR A 70 2.11 -8.75 3.83
C THR A 70 3.47 -8.70 4.52
N ASN A 71 4.04 -9.86 4.85
CA ASN A 71 5.43 -9.94 5.31
C ASN A 71 6.41 -9.27 4.33
N GLY A 72 6.12 -9.33 3.02
CA GLY A 72 6.91 -8.65 1.98
C GLY A 72 6.77 -7.14 2.05
N GLY A 73 5.55 -6.64 2.26
CA GLY A 73 5.26 -5.22 2.50
C GLY A 73 5.96 -4.69 3.75
N ILE A 74 5.81 -5.37 4.88
CA ILE A 74 6.44 -5.01 6.16
C ILE A 74 7.97 -4.94 6.00
N ALA A 75 8.58 -5.96 5.39
CA ALA A 75 10.02 -5.98 5.15
C ALA A 75 10.48 -4.86 4.20
N LEU A 76 9.65 -4.47 3.22
CA LEU A 76 9.94 -3.34 2.33
C LEU A 76 9.83 -2.02 3.09
N ALA A 77 8.78 -1.81 3.88
CA ALA A 77 8.59 -0.62 4.70
C ALA A 77 9.75 -0.42 5.70
N ALA A 78 10.18 -1.49 6.37
CA ALA A 78 11.31 -1.46 7.30
C ALA A 78 12.63 -1.07 6.62
N GLN A 79 12.85 -1.46 5.36
CA GLN A 79 14.03 -1.01 4.57
C GLN A 79 14.04 0.51 4.33
N HIS A 80 12.88 1.15 4.42
CA HIS A 80 12.68 2.59 4.28
C HIS A 80 12.43 3.31 5.61
N GLY A 81 12.60 2.63 6.75
CA GLY A 81 12.48 3.22 8.08
C GLY A 81 11.04 3.43 8.56
N LEU A 82 10.08 2.72 7.97
CA LEU A 82 8.69 2.69 8.43
C LEU A 82 8.43 1.40 9.21
N GLU A 83 7.81 1.52 10.38
CA GLU A 83 7.33 0.39 11.19
C GLU A 83 5.82 0.26 10.97
N ILE A 84 5.37 -0.89 10.44
CA ILE A 84 3.96 -1.18 10.15
C ILE A 84 3.68 -2.66 10.48
N GLU A 85 2.41 -2.97 10.73
CA GLU A 85 1.92 -4.32 11.07
C GLU A 85 1.01 -4.92 9.99
#